data_AF-F0SSU9-F1
#
_entry.id   AF-F0SSU9-F1
#
_cell.length_a   1.000
_cell.length_b   1.000
_cell.length_c   1.000
_cell.angle_alpha   90.00
_cell.angle_beta   90.00
_cell.angle_gamma   90.00
#
_symmetry.space_group_name_H-M   'P 1'
#
loop_
_entity.id
_entity.type
_entity.pdbx_description
1 polymer ?
#
loop_
_entity_poly.entity_id
_entity_poly.type
_entity_poly.pdbx_seq_one_letter_code
_entity_poly.pdbx_strand_id
1 'polypeptide(L)'
;MPHVLTPPDLVLVRGALQFWAEEIEPHGPEAGQAYLPTTQPVTAGHAAELQRYLKSVRVRYLLCNRTDLQPAKSRLSDNAADFKDADAILATVLIPPQ
;
A
#
# COMPACT_ATOMS: atom_id res chain seq x y z
N MET A 1 -5.04 17.35 0.35
CA MET A 1 -5.01 16.31 1.39
C MET A 1 -4.19 15.14 0.88
N PRO A 2 -3.36 14.48 1.71
CA PRO A 2 -2.62 13.29 1.28
C PRO A 2 -3.62 12.23 0.79
N HIS A 3 -3.29 11.55 -0.32
CA HIS A 3 -4.10 10.45 -0.84
C HIS A 3 -4.08 9.30 0.17
N VAL A 4 -5.25 8.81 0.57
CA VAL A 4 -5.39 7.70 1.52
C VAL A 4 -5.66 6.44 0.71
N LEU A 5 -4.84 5.41 0.91
CA LEU A 5 -4.98 4.15 0.17
C LEU A 5 -6.29 3.46 0.55
N THR A 6 -7.08 3.11 -0.46
CA THR A 6 -8.41 2.49 -0.36
C THR A 6 -8.42 1.04 -0.87
N PRO A 7 -9.50 0.26 -0.63
CA PRO A 7 -9.62 -1.08 -1.19
C PRO A 7 -9.55 -1.13 -2.73
N PRO A 8 -10.18 -0.22 -3.51
CA PRO A 8 -9.96 -0.13 -4.95
C PRO A 8 -8.50 0.08 -5.36
N ASP A 9 -7.75 0.91 -4.64
CA ASP A 9 -6.33 1.13 -4.92
C ASP A 9 -5.52 -0.17 -4.76
N LEU A 10 -5.83 -1.01 -3.75
CA LEU A 10 -5.20 -2.32 -3.61
C LEU A 10 -5.49 -3.25 -4.79
N VAL A 11 -6.67 -3.16 -5.41
CA VAL A 11 -7.00 -3.94 -6.61
C VAL A 11 -6.11 -3.50 -7.77
N LEU A 12 -5.94 -2.20 -7.97
CA LEU A 12 -5.05 -1.65 -9.00
C LEU A 12 -3.60 -2.06 -8.77
N VAL A 13 -3.09 -1.96 -7.53
CA VAL A 13 -1.74 -2.40 -7.18
C VAL A 13 -1.55 -3.89 -7.45
N ARG A 14 -2.50 -4.74 -7.07
CA ARG A 14 -2.44 -6.19 -7.35
C ARG A 14 -2.43 -6.49 -8.86
N GLY A 15 -3.18 -5.71 -9.65
CA GLY A 15 -3.18 -5.80 -11.11
C GLY A 15 -1.84 -5.40 -11.72
N ALA A 16 -1.25 -4.28 -11.27
CA ALA A 16 0.07 -3.85 -11.71
C ALA A 16 1.17 -4.89 -11.37
N LEU A 17 1.08 -5.52 -10.20
CA LEU A 17 2.00 -6.60 -9.80
C LEU A 17 1.80 -7.87 -10.64
N GLN A 18 0.57 -8.18 -11.04
CA GLN A 18 0.31 -9.30 -11.96
C GLN A 18 0.97 -9.02 -13.32
N PHE A 19 0.74 -7.83 -13.87
CA PHE A 19 1.36 -7.41 -15.13
C PHE A 19 2.89 -7.45 -15.06
N TRP A 20 3.48 -6.96 -13.97
CA TRP A 20 4.93 -7.04 -13.77
C TRP A 20 5.45 -8.48 -13.85
N ALA A 21 4.80 -9.40 -13.14
CA ALA A 21 5.21 -10.81 -13.09
C ALA A 21 5.07 -11.51 -14.45
N GLU A 22 4.08 -11.12 -15.26
CA GLU A 22 3.81 -11.72 -16.58
C GLU A 22 4.63 -11.11 -17.71
N GLU A 23 4.82 -9.80 -17.72
CA GLU A 23 5.33 -9.06 -18.89
C GLU A 23 6.72 -8.47 -18.69
N ILE A 24 7.15 -8.23 -17.45
CA ILE A 24 8.46 -7.61 -17.16
C ILE A 24 9.46 -8.65 -16.68
N GLU A 25 9.09 -9.41 -15.65
CA GLU A 25 9.98 -10.33 -14.96
C GLU A 25 10.62 -11.41 -15.86
N PRO A 26 9.93 -11.99 -16.88
CA PRO A 26 10.55 -12.94 -17.81
C PRO A 26 11.72 -12.37 -18.63
N HIS A 27 11.83 -11.04 -18.73
CA HIS A 27 12.90 -10.34 -19.43
C HIS A 27 14.00 -9.81 -18.49
N GLY A 28 13.94 -10.19 -17.21
CA GLY A 28 14.81 -9.68 -16.14
C GLY A 28 14.19 -8.45 -15.47
N PRO A 29 14.25 -8.33 -14.13
CA PRO A 29 13.64 -7.21 -13.41
C PRO A 29 14.23 -5.84 -13.79
N GLU A 30 15.46 -5.81 -14.31
CA GLU A 30 16.11 -4.62 -14.89
C GLU A 30 15.35 -4.03 -16.08
N ALA A 31 14.60 -4.85 -16.83
CA ALA A 31 13.77 -4.39 -17.95
C ALA A 31 12.68 -3.41 -17.51
N GLY A 32 12.22 -3.52 -16.26
CA GLY A 32 11.23 -2.64 -15.67
C GLY A 32 11.80 -1.42 -14.96
N GLN A 33 13.12 -1.34 -14.74
CA GLN A 33 13.73 -0.30 -13.91
C GLN A 33 13.46 1.11 -14.46
N ALA A 34 13.37 1.27 -15.79
CA ALA A 34 13.06 2.54 -16.44
C ALA A 34 11.68 3.10 -16.07
N TYR A 35 10.76 2.25 -15.61
CA TYR A 35 9.40 2.63 -15.20
C TYR A 35 9.27 2.87 -13.70
N LEU A 36 10.33 2.62 -12.92
CA LEU A 36 10.30 2.68 -11.47
C LEU A 36 11.00 3.96 -10.96
N PRO A 37 10.31 4.82 -10.20
CA PRO A 37 10.92 5.99 -9.57
C PRO A 37 11.68 5.60 -8.29
N THR A 38 12.54 4.58 -8.34
CA THR A 38 13.37 4.15 -7.21
C THR A 38 14.78 3.78 -7.66
N THR A 39 15.75 4.04 -6.79
CA THR A 39 17.14 3.60 -6.96
C THR A 39 17.39 2.23 -6.33
N GLN A 40 16.42 1.68 -5.61
CA GLN A 40 16.54 0.34 -5.03
C GLN A 40 16.20 -0.70 -6.10
N PRO A 41 17.02 -1.75 -6.25
CA PRO A 41 16.77 -2.78 -7.24
C PRO A 41 15.54 -3.61 -6.85
N VAL A 42 14.69 -3.88 -7.83
CA VAL A 42 13.66 -4.94 -7.71
C VAL A 42 14.32 -6.26 -8.10
N THR A 43 14.25 -7.27 -7.24
CA THR A 43 14.78 -8.60 -7.54
C THR A 43 13.70 -9.49 -8.14
N ALA A 44 14.12 -10.56 -8.82
CA ALA A 44 13.20 -11.63 -9.18
C ALA A 44 12.48 -12.15 -7.92
N GLY A 45 11.18 -12.44 -8.05
CA GLY A 45 10.30 -12.89 -6.98
C GLY A 45 9.64 -11.77 -6.17
N HIS A 46 10.15 -10.53 -6.18
CA HIS A 46 9.59 -9.45 -5.36
C HIS A 46 8.11 -9.18 -5.65
N ALA A 47 7.73 -9.15 -6.94
CA ALA A 47 6.34 -8.90 -7.32
C ALA A 47 5.41 -10.02 -6.83
N ALA A 48 5.81 -11.28 -6.98
CA ALA A 48 5.06 -12.43 -6.52
C ALA A 48 4.92 -12.47 -4.98
N GLU A 49 5.99 -12.13 -4.25
CA GLU A 49 5.97 -12.03 -2.79
C GLU A 49 5.05 -10.92 -2.29
N LEU A 50 5.18 -9.72 -2.85
CA LEU A 50 4.32 -8.60 -2.51
C LEU A 50 2.87 -8.89 -2.87
N GLN A 51 2.61 -9.53 -4.01
CA GLN A 51 1.27 -9.91 -4.40
C GLN A 51 0.66 -10.91 -3.40
N ARG A 52 1.43 -11.88 -2.92
CA ARG A 52 0.99 -12.84 -1.89
C ARG A 52 0.63 -12.14 -0.59
N TYR A 53 1.49 -11.23 -0.12
CA TYR A 53 1.21 -10.40 1.05
C TYR A 53 -0.09 -9.61 0.85
N LEU A 54 -0.17 -8.82 -0.22
CA LEU A 54 -1.29 -7.92 -0.49
C LEU A 54 -2.60 -8.65 -0.74
N LYS A 55 -2.62 -9.90 -1.24
CA LYS A 55 -3.85 -10.70 -1.41
C LYS A 55 -4.56 -10.96 -0.08
N SER A 56 -3.79 -11.01 1.01
CA SER A 56 -4.24 -11.44 2.33
C SER A 56 -4.59 -10.28 3.28
N VAL A 57 -4.06 -9.07 3.02
CA VAL A 57 -4.23 -7.93 3.94
C VAL A 57 -5.64 -7.33 3.92
N ARG A 58 -6.04 -6.81 5.07
CA ARG A 58 -7.21 -5.96 5.26
C ARG A 58 -6.77 -4.50 5.41
N VAL A 59 -7.49 -3.59 4.77
CA VAL A 59 -7.30 -2.15 4.94
C VAL A 59 -8.04 -1.70 6.19
N ARG A 60 -7.36 -0.94 7.04
CA ARG A 60 -7.95 -0.17 8.13
C ARG A 60 -7.43 1.26 8.10
N TYR A 61 -8.09 2.14 8.85
CA TYR A 61 -7.73 3.54 8.96
C TYR A 61 -7.50 3.90 10.42
N LEU A 62 -6.52 4.77 10.66
CA LEU A 62 -6.12 5.26 11.96
C LEU A 62 -5.94 6.78 11.90
N LEU A 63 -6.43 7.50 12.90
CA LEU A 63 -6.19 8.93 13.02
C LEU A 63 -4.87 9.16 13.77
N CYS A 64 -3.96 9.92 13.17
CA CYS A 64 -2.67 10.28 13.74
C CYS A 64 -2.56 11.80 13.95
N ASN A 65 -1.83 12.21 14.97
CA ASN A 65 -1.44 13.60 15.16
C ASN A 65 -0.57 14.07 13.98
N ARG A 66 -0.80 15.29 13.50
CA ARG A 66 -0.09 15.82 12.32
C ARG A 66 1.41 16.06 12.57
N THR A 67 1.80 16.34 13.82
CA THR A 67 3.16 16.76 14.16
C THR A 67 4.12 15.58 14.37
N ASP A 68 3.70 14.58 15.15
CA ASP A 68 4.56 13.46 15.57
C ASP A 68 4.15 12.11 14.95
N LEU A 69 3.07 12.09 14.16
CA LEU A 69 2.49 10.92 13.52
C LEU A 69 2.08 9.81 14.50
N GLN A 70 1.98 10.12 15.79
CA GLN A 70 1.50 9.17 16.79
C GLN A 70 -0.02 8.99 16.66
N PRO A 71 -0.56 7.81 17.00
CA PRO A 71 -2.00 7.59 17.02
C PRO A 71 -2.71 8.62 17.92
N ALA A 72 -3.55 9.47 17.34
CA ALA A 72 -4.37 10.41 18.08
C ALA A 72 -5.53 9.70 18.80
N LYS A 73 -5.94 8.54 18.27
CA LYS A 73 -6.94 7.64 18.85
C LYS A 73 -6.49 6.20 18.66
N SER A 74 -6.78 5.33 19.63
CA SER A 74 -6.40 3.91 19.57
C SER A 74 -7.33 3.04 18.72
N ARG A 75 -8.38 3.62 18.12
CA ARG A 75 -9.39 2.89 17.35
C ARG A 75 -9.01 2.82 15.89
N LEU A 76 -9.02 1.61 15.34
CA LEU A 76 -8.99 1.36 13.90
C LEU A 76 -10.41 1.34 13.34
N SER A 77 -10.59 1.82 12.10
CA SER A 77 -11.85 1.71 11.36
C SER A 77 -11.69 1.05 9.99
N ASP A 78 -12.77 0.41 9.53
CA ASP A 78 -12.96 -0.05 8.16
C ASP A 78 -13.30 1.08 7.17
N ASN A 79 -13.65 2.27 7.65
CA ASN A 79 -14.05 3.40 6.80
C ASN A 79 -13.28 4.68 7.16
N ALA A 80 -12.62 5.26 6.16
CA ALA A 80 -11.89 6.52 6.28
C ALA A 80 -12.78 7.68 6.76
N ALA A 81 -14.06 7.67 6.37
CA ALA A 81 -15.02 8.73 6.71
C ALA A 81 -15.41 8.78 8.19
N ASP A 82 -15.08 7.74 8.97
CA ASP A 82 -15.33 7.69 10.42
C ASP A 82 -14.46 8.69 11.19
N PHE A 83 -13.39 9.19 10.57
CA PHE A 83 -12.50 10.17 11.15
C PHE A 83 -12.70 11.53 10.49
N LYS A 84 -13.09 12.52 11.31
CA LYS A 84 -13.21 13.92 10.91
C LYS A 84 -12.47 14.77 11.93
N ASP A 85 -11.28 15.20 11.57
CA ASP A 85 -10.45 16.06 12.39
C ASP A 85 -9.53 16.87 11.49
N ALA A 86 -9.64 18.21 11.55
CA ALA A 86 -8.90 19.12 10.70
C ALA A 86 -7.42 19.26 11.11
N ASP A 87 -7.08 18.89 12.34
CA ASP A 87 -5.74 19.01 12.91
C ASP A 87 -4.96 17.69 12.91
N ALA A 88 -5.59 16.61 12.42
CA ALA A 88 -5.00 15.29 12.33
C ALA A 88 -4.67 14.88 10.88
N ILE A 89 -4.00 13.75 10.75
CA ILE A 89 -3.74 13.04 9.50
C ILE A 89 -4.38 11.66 9.58
N LEU A 90 -5.05 11.25 8.50
CA LEU A 90 -5.57 9.89 8.36
C LEU A 90 -4.49 8.99 7.75
N ALA A 91 -4.15 7.91 8.46
CA ALA A 91 -3.21 6.90 7.99
C ALA A 91 -3.95 5.63 7.54
N THR A 92 -3.45 5.01 6.45
CA THR A 92 -3.86 3.66 6.05
C THR A 92 -2.99 2.63 6.76
N VAL A 93 -3.64 1.61 7.34
CA VAL A 93 -2.99 0.48 8.01
C VAL A 93 -3.32 -0.80 7.23
N LEU A 94 -2.29 -1.53 6.81
CA LEU A 94 -2.44 -2.86 6.20
C LEU A 94 -2.30 -3.92 7.30
N ILE A 95 -3.37 -4.65 7.58
CA ILE A 95 -3.39 -5.67 8.63
C ILE A 95 -3.35 -7.06 7.96
N PRO A 96 -2.37 -7.92 8.28
CA PRO A 96 -2.39 -9.29 7.81
C PRO A 96 -3.60 -10.05 8.37
N PRO A 97 -4.07 -11.12 7.70
CA PRO A 97 -5.10 -11.97 8.28
C PRO A 97 -4.55 -12.67 9.54
N GLN A 98 -5.43 -12.91 10.52
CA GLN A 98 -5.12 -13.72 11.70
C GLN A 98 -5.08 -15.21 11.34
#